data_AF-A0A2E7BVF4-F1
#
_entry.id   AF-A0A2E7BVF4-F1
#
_cell.length_a   1.000
_cell.length_b   1.000
_cell.length_c   1.000
_cell.angle_alpha   90.00
_cell.angle_beta   90.00
_cell.angle_gamma   90.00
#
_symmetry.space_group_name_H-M   'P 1'
#
loop_
_entity.id
_entity.type
_entity.pdbx_description
1 polymer ?
#
loop_
_entity_poly.entity_id
_entity_poly.type
_entity_poly.pdbx_seq_one_letter_code
_entity_poly.pdbx_strand_id
1 'polypeptide(L)'
;MFQKFAFFATALLMSSVAFAAEASIKGDPAGWVAIGAGLAMGLGAFGGAIGQGNAAGRAYESMGRNPNANIFVPFILGLALIESLVIYCLVVAFTLMGKI
;
A
#
# COMPACT_ATOMS: atom_id res chain seq x y z
N MET A 1 -4.28 -23.19 -33.06
CA MET A 1 -4.52 -23.08 -31.60
C MET A 1 -3.22 -23.17 -30.82
N PHE A 2 -2.36 -24.15 -31.11
CA PHE A 2 -1.05 -24.34 -30.46
C PHE A 2 -0.08 -23.15 -30.57
N GLN A 3 -0.03 -22.47 -31.73
CA GLN A 3 0.84 -21.32 -31.97
C GLN A 3 0.46 -20.07 -31.15
N LYS A 4 -0.84 -19.88 -30.85
CA LYS A 4 -1.31 -18.77 -29.99
C LYS A 4 -0.92 -19.02 -28.52
N PHE A 5 -0.93 -20.28 -28.09
CA PHE A 5 -0.48 -20.68 -26.76
C PHE A 5 1.04 -20.55 -26.61
N ALA A 6 1.81 -20.94 -27.63
CA ALA A 6 3.25 -20.76 -27.66
C ALA A 6 3.66 -19.27 -27.60
N PHE A 7 2.96 -18.40 -28.34
CA PHE A 7 3.21 -16.96 -28.29
C PHE A 7 2.91 -16.35 -26.92
N PHE A 8 1.82 -16.78 -26.28
CA PHE A 8 1.46 -16.36 -24.93
C PHE A 8 2.45 -16.84 -23.87
N ALA A 9 2.93 -18.09 -23.98
CA ALA A 9 3.94 -18.65 -23.08
C ALA A 9 5.31 -17.95 -23.22
N THR A 10 5.73 -17.65 -24.45
CA THR A 10 6.98 -16.89 -24.68
C THR A 10 6.86 -15.46 -24.18
N ALA A 11 5.72 -14.78 -24.36
CA ALA A 11 5.50 -13.45 -23.79
C ALA A 11 5.55 -13.45 -22.24
N LEU A 12 5.04 -14.50 -21.61
CA LEU A 12 5.09 -14.68 -20.15
C LEU A 12 6.51 -15.00 -19.64
N LEU A 13 7.33 -15.67 -20.46
CA LEU A 13 8.74 -15.91 -20.13
C LEU A 13 9.60 -14.67 -20.36
N MET A 14 9.28 -13.87 -21.38
CA MET A 14 9.96 -12.60 -21.67
C MET A 14 9.64 -11.49 -20.65
N SER A 15 8.52 -11.57 -19.92
CA SER A 15 8.26 -10.65 -18.81
C SER A 15 9.14 -10.95 -17.60
N SER A 16 9.54 -12.21 -17.38
CA SER A 16 10.42 -12.57 -16.26
C SER A 16 11.84 -12.00 -16.39
N VAL A 17 12.39 -11.93 -17.61
CA VAL A 17 13.70 -11.30 -17.89
C VAL A 17 13.65 -9.77 -17.76
N ALA A 18 12.49 -9.13 -17.96
CA ALA A 18 12.32 -7.70 -17.71
C ALA A 18 12.39 -7.33 -16.22
N PHE A 19 12.05 -8.26 -15.32
CA PHE A 19 12.19 -8.10 -13.86
C PHE A 19 13.49 -8.67 -13.29
N ALA A 20 14.27 -9.41 -14.09
CA ALA A 20 15.56 -9.99 -13.69
C ALA A 20 16.77 -9.16 -14.14
N ALA A 21 16.58 -8.15 -14.98
CA ALA A 21 17.61 -7.15 -15.22
C ALA A 21 17.76 -6.29 -13.96
N GLU A 22 18.82 -6.55 -13.19
CA GLU A 22 19.32 -5.56 -12.24
C GLU A 22 19.64 -4.30 -13.06
N ALA A 23 18.72 -3.35 -13.05
CA ALA A 23 19.01 -2.00 -13.48
C ALA A 23 20.12 -1.53 -12.55
N SER A 24 21.38 -1.61 -13.01
CA SER A 24 22.48 -0.89 -12.39
C SER A 24 22.12 0.58 -12.50
N ILE A 25 21.46 1.10 -11.47
CA ILE A 25 21.07 2.49 -11.35
C ILE A 25 22.36 3.30 -11.34
N LYS A 26 22.74 3.86 -12.50
CA LYS A 26 23.74 4.94 -12.59
C LYS A 26 23.07 6.23 -12.12
N GLY A 27 22.91 6.36 -10.82
CA GLY A 27 22.38 7.50 -10.09
C GLY A 27 22.58 7.22 -8.62
N ASP A 28 22.89 8.24 -7.81
CA ASP A 28 23.12 8.10 -6.38
C ASP A 28 22.04 7.18 -5.76
N PRO A 29 22.38 5.96 -5.31
CA PRO A 29 21.40 4.98 -4.82
C PRO A 29 20.50 5.57 -3.73
N ALA A 30 21.00 6.55 -2.98
CA ALA A 30 20.25 7.29 -1.97
C ALA A 30 19.02 8.03 -2.54
N GLY A 31 19.13 8.61 -3.74
CA GLY A 31 18.05 9.39 -4.34
C GLY A 31 16.82 8.55 -4.70
N TRP A 32 17.03 7.37 -5.28
CA TRP A 32 15.94 6.46 -5.64
C TRP A 32 15.30 5.80 -4.43
N VAL A 33 16.11 5.47 -3.42
CA VAL A 33 15.63 4.93 -2.15
C VAL A 33 14.77 5.97 -1.40
N ALA A 34 15.18 7.24 -1.37
CA ALA A 34 14.41 8.32 -0.77
C ALA A 34 13.05 8.53 -1.46
N ILE A 35 13.02 8.51 -2.80
CA ILE A 35 11.76 8.58 -3.55
C ILE A 35 10.87 7.37 -3.25
N GLY A 36 11.44 6.16 -3.23
CA GLY A 36 10.71 4.93 -2.90
C GLY A 36 10.10 4.96 -1.49
N ALA A 37 10.86 5.40 -0.50
CA ALA A 37 10.39 5.55 0.88
C ALA A 37 9.26 6.61 1.00
N GLY A 38 9.44 7.75 0.33
CA GLY A 38 8.42 8.81 0.29
C GLY A 38 7.12 8.37 -0.37
N LEU A 39 7.19 7.64 -1.48
CA LEU A 39 6.01 7.11 -2.17
C LEU A 39 5.29 6.03 -1.35
N ALA A 40 6.04 5.11 -0.73
CA ALA A 40 5.46 4.08 0.13
C ALA A 40 4.66 4.71 1.28
N MET A 41 5.22 5.73 1.94
CA MET A 41 4.51 6.46 3.00
C MET A 41 3.36 7.31 2.50
N GLY A 42 3.58 8.08 1.43
CA GLY A 42 2.59 9.01 0.91
C GLY A 42 1.32 8.29 0.46
N LEU A 43 1.47 7.17 -0.26
CA LEU A 43 0.34 6.37 -0.72
C LEU A 43 -0.36 5.64 0.44
N GLY A 44 0.40 5.09 1.40
CA GLY A 44 -0.15 4.47 2.60
C GLY A 44 -0.98 5.45 3.44
N ALA A 45 -0.41 6.62 3.74
CA ALA A 45 -1.10 7.67 4.50
C ALA A 45 -2.33 8.22 3.77
N PHE A 46 -2.26 8.39 2.44
CA PHE A 46 -3.40 8.83 1.65
C PHE A 46 -4.56 7.82 1.68
N GLY A 47 -4.26 6.53 1.48
CA GLY A 47 -5.26 5.46 1.58
C GLY A 47 -5.84 5.35 2.99
N GLY A 48 -4.98 5.44 4.01
CA GLY A 48 -5.37 5.45 5.42
C GLY A 48 -6.33 6.60 5.75
N ALA A 49 -5.98 7.83 5.38
CA ALA A 49 -6.78 9.02 5.63
C ALA A 49 -8.20 8.92 5.02
N ILE A 50 -8.32 8.42 3.78
CA ILE A 50 -9.62 8.21 3.13
C ILE A 50 -10.43 7.14 3.86
N GLY A 51 -9.80 6.00 4.18
CA GLY A 51 -10.45 4.89 4.88
C GLY A 51 -10.96 5.31 6.26
N GLN A 52 -10.11 5.96 7.04
CA GLN A 52 -10.43 6.42 8.39
C GLN A 52 -11.48 7.54 8.38
N GLY A 53 -11.36 8.51 7.47
CA GLY A 53 -12.34 9.59 7.33
C GLY A 53 -13.75 9.06 7.02
N ASN A 54 -13.85 8.10 6.10
CA ASN A 54 -15.14 7.46 5.78
C ASN A 54 -15.68 6.62 6.95
N ALA A 55 -14.82 5.86 7.63
CA ALA A 55 -15.21 5.08 8.81
C ALA A 55 -15.73 5.97 9.94
N ALA A 56 -15.03 7.07 10.23
CA ALA A 56 -15.43 8.04 11.24
C ALA A 56 -16.73 8.77 10.88
N GLY A 57 -16.88 9.22 9.63
CA GLY A 57 -18.10 9.86 9.15
C GLY A 57 -19.33 8.96 9.34
N ARG A 58 -19.23 7.69 8.93
CA ARG A 58 -20.31 6.70 9.12
C ARG A 58 -20.59 6.38 10.58
N ALA A 59 -19.54 6.33 11.41
CA ALA A 59 -19.70 6.13 12.85
C ALA A 59 -20.50 7.27 13.48
N TYR A 60 -20.20 8.53 13.15
CA TYR A 60 -20.93 9.68 13.65
C TYR A 60 -22.37 9.75 13.14
N GLU A 61 -22.62 9.43 11.87
CA GLU A 61 -23.99 9.30 11.35
C GLU A 61 -24.78 8.23 12.12
N SER A 62 -24.17 7.07 12.40
CA SER A 62 -24.80 6.02 13.19
C SER A 62 -25.12 6.48 14.62
N MET A 63 -24.20 7.20 15.27
CA MET A 63 -24.43 7.76 16.62
C MET A 63 -25.55 8.80 16.61
N GLY A 64 -25.61 9.65 15.58
CA GLY A 64 -26.68 10.64 15.44
C GLY A 64 -28.06 10.01 15.25
N ARG A 65 -28.13 8.84 14.60
CA ARG A 65 -29.40 8.10 14.40
C ARG A 65 -29.80 7.30 15.63
N ASN A 66 -28.84 6.65 16.28
CA ASN A 66 -29.06 5.78 17.45
C ASN A 66 -28.01 6.05 18.54
N PRO A 67 -28.23 7.04 19.44
CA PRO A 67 -27.25 7.40 20.47
C PRO A 67 -26.92 6.29 21.47
N ASN A 68 -27.83 5.32 21.63
CA ASN A 68 -27.65 4.19 22.54
C ASN A 68 -26.88 3.01 21.90
N ALA A 69 -26.56 3.08 20.60
CA ALA A 69 -25.83 2.01 19.93
C ALA A 69 -24.34 2.03 20.34
N ASN A 70 -23.84 0.91 20.85
CA ASN A 70 -22.42 0.78 21.16
C ASN A 70 -21.62 0.42 19.90
N ILE A 71 -20.99 1.42 19.30
CA ILE A 71 -20.17 1.25 18.09
C ILE A 71 -18.67 1.37 18.35
N PHE A 72 -18.24 1.64 19.59
CA PHE A 72 -16.84 1.98 19.89
C PHE A 72 -15.89 0.82 19.57
N VAL A 73 -16.23 -0.39 20.00
CA VAL A 73 -15.41 -1.59 19.76
C VAL A 73 -15.24 -1.89 18.27
N PRO A 74 -16.32 -2.03 17.46
CA PRO A 74 -16.16 -2.26 16.03
C PRO A 74 -15.51 -1.08 15.30
N PHE A 75 -15.71 0.16 15.76
CA PHE A 75 -15.06 1.34 15.20
C PHE A 75 -13.53 1.32 15.39
N ILE A 76 -13.07 1.14 16.63
CA ILE A 76 -11.63 1.07 16.93
C ILE A 76 -10.99 -0.14 16.26
N LEU A 77 -11.68 -1.28 16.19
CA LEU A 77 -11.19 -2.43 15.43
C LEU A 77 -11.00 -2.05 13.96
N GLY A 78 -12.02 -1.47 13.31
CA GLY A 78 -11.92 -1.01 11.92
C GLY A 78 -10.77 -0.03 11.68
N LEU A 79 -10.60 0.96 12.57
CA LEU A 79 -9.48 1.91 12.50
C LEU A 79 -8.13 1.22 12.66
N ALA A 80 -7.99 0.28 13.60
CA ALA A 80 -6.76 -0.47 13.81
C ALA A 80 -6.39 -1.33 12.59
N LEU A 81 -7.38 -1.92 11.92
CA LEU A 81 -7.14 -2.66 10.68
C LEU A 81 -6.62 -1.71 9.59
N ILE A 82 -7.22 -0.53 9.41
CA ILE A 82 -6.74 0.45 8.43
C ILE A 82 -5.30 0.91 8.77
N GLU A 83 -5.05 1.22 10.03
CA GLU A 83 -3.72 1.65 10.50
C GLU A 83 -2.65 0.58 10.33
N SER A 84 -3.01 -0.71 10.44
CA SER A 84 -2.03 -1.79 10.23
C SER A 84 -1.38 -1.75 8.84
N LEU A 85 -2.12 -1.34 7.80
CA LEU A 85 -1.57 -1.15 6.46
C LEU A 85 -0.65 0.06 6.39
N VAL A 86 -1.02 1.16 7.05
CA VAL A 86 -0.21 2.39 7.10
C VAL A 86 1.11 2.12 7.83
N ILE A 87 1.06 1.36 8.93
CA ILE A 87 2.26 0.94 9.67
C ILE A 87 3.12 0.00 8.82
N TYR A 88 2.54 -0.88 8.01
CA TYR A 88 3.33 -1.70 7.08
C TYR A 88 4.10 -0.84 6.06
N CYS A 89 3.46 0.19 5.51
CA CYS A 89 4.14 1.19 4.66
C CYS A 89 5.27 1.91 5.41
N LEU A 90 5.07 2.25 6.69
CA LEU A 90 6.08 2.85 7.57
C LEU A 90 7.29 1.96 7.78
N VAL A 91 7.06 0.68 8.05
CA VAL A 91 8.13 -0.31 8.21
C VAL A 91 8.93 -0.42 6.91
N VAL A 92 8.28 -0.47 5.75
CA VAL A 92 8.95 -0.52 4.45
C VAL A 92 9.79 0.74 4.22
N ALA A 93 9.23 1.92 4.47
CA ALA A 93 9.94 3.18 4.30
C ALA A 93 11.17 3.30 5.20
N PHE A 94 11.06 2.91 6.48
CA PHE A 94 12.23 2.85 7.38
C PHE A 94 13.26 1.82 6.95
N THR A 95 12.83 0.65 6.46
CA THR A 95 13.74 -0.38 5.97
C THR A 95 14.50 0.08 4.72
N LEU A 96 13.86 0.86 3.86
CA LEU A 96 14.50 1.48 2.71
C LEU A 96 15.50 2.55 3.15
N MET A 97 15.09 3.49 4.00
CA MET A 97 15.96 4.55 4.49
C MET A 97 17.17 4.03 5.29
N GLY A 98 17.02 2.95 6.06
CA GLY A 98 18.12 2.34 6.82
C GLY A 98 19.12 1.55 5.97
N LYS A 99 18.91 1.43 4.66
CA LYS A 99 19.84 0.80 3.71
C LYS A 99 20.75 1.80 2.98
N ILE A 100 20.55 3.11 3.19
CA ILE A 100 21.43 4.18 2.74
C ILE A 100 22.52 4.38 3.80
#